data_AF-A0A259FRI7-F1
#
_entry.id   AF-A0A259FRI7-F1
#
_cell.length_a   1.000
_cell.length_b   1.000
_cell.length_c   1.000
_cell.angle_alpha   90.00
_cell.angle_beta   90.00
_cell.angle_gamma   90.00
#
_symmetry.space_group_name_H-M   'P 1'
#
loop_
_entity.id
_entity.type
_entity.pdbx_description
1 polymer ?
#
loop_
_entity_poly.entity_id
_entity_poly.type
_entity_poly.pdbx_seq_one_letter_code
_entity_poly.pdbx_strand_id
1 'polypeptide(L)'
;MTESIKSPPRGAWLTALATLFTQVAPGRWLALMLLALHVAVVFDADAALTGAFLLAHYGLFLLWQPLVRSETRIEPRLALPVFAMAALLVLVDSTWVMALWLAILAGLMGAVATSQNERGPRWAYLLALGYLLALLLAWVLPQSLGSAAALPDGLQTAVRFGLPLLPLVILFLPATRQRSTSSTLDFIYGLMLSLLIMVMALGVFAVVAVAKVSYAWALVQTLLGMAALLLVLSWLWNPHAGFAGLGQVTSRYLLSVGLPFEGWAQRLATRAERERDPESFVRDALADLHELTWIRGGHWQAARGEGQFGEPAGHSVSHAFHGLSLTWQSPRPLTPALALHVRLLSQLLGYFYAAKVREQTLREQAYSQAIHDTGARLTHDVKNILQSMKTLLAAADMSTPEDSDRL
;
A
#
# COMPACT_ATOMS: atom_id res chain seq x y z
N MET A 1 -38.11 43.08 37.44
CA MET A 1 -36.74 43.29 36.89
C MET A 1 -35.92 42.07 37.27
N THR A 2 -35.72 41.17 36.31
CA THR A 2 -35.02 39.90 36.47
C THR A 2 -33.71 39.97 35.68
N GLU A 3 -32.59 40.21 36.36
CA GLU A 3 -31.27 39.94 35.80
C GLU A 3 -30.77 38.61 36.37
N SER A 4 -30.97 37.55 35.60
CA SER A 4 -30.31 36.27 35.81
C SER A 4 -28.95 36.34 35.12
N ILE A 5 -27.89 36.46 35.92
CA ILE A 5 -26.50 36.38 35.48
C ILE A 5 -26.25 34.96 34.97
N LYS A 6 -26.25 34.81 33.65
CA LYS A 6 -25.89 33.57 32.94
C LYS A 6 -24.42 33.28 33.19
N SER A 7 -24.12 32.31 34.04
CA SER A 7 -22.79 31.73 34.17
C SER A 7 -22.38 31.04 32.87
N PRO A 8 -21.13 31.20 32.39
CA PRO A 8 -20.69 30.57 31.14
C PRO A 8 -20.64 29.03 31.29
N PRO A 9 -20.94 28.27 30.22
CA PRO A 9 -21.00 26.82 30.28
C PRO A 9 -19.63 26.21 30.62
N ARG A 10 -19.62 25.34 31.66
CA ARG A 10 -18.49 24.51 32.08
C ARG A 10 -18.06 23.56 30.95
N GLY A 11 -17.21 24.05 30.05
CA GLY A 11 -16.77 23.30 28.86
C GLY A 11 -16.25 24.20 27.73
N ALA A 12 -16.62 25.49 27.74
CA ALA A 12 -16.09 26.47 26.78
C ALA A 12 -14.57 26.63 26.84
N TRP A 13 -13.94 26.38 28.00
CA TRP A 13 -12.49 26.41 28.13
C TRP A 13 -11.79 25.22 27.43
N LEU A 14 -12.46 24.07 27.32
CA LEU A 14 -11.89 22.83 26.75
C LEU A 14 -11.96 22.93 25.23
N THR A 15 -13.06 23.49 24.71
CA THR A 15 -13.20 23.77 23.29
C THR A 15 -12.34 24.95 22.86
N ALA A 16 -12.17 25.98 23.69
CA ALA A 16 -11.21 27.06 23.47
C ALA A 16 -9.75 26.57 23.49
N LEU A 17 -9.39 25.68 24.43
CA LEU A 17 -8.09 25.01 24.45
C LEU A 17 -7.94 24.13 23.21
N ALA A 18 -8.89 23.26 22.89
CA ALA A 18 -8.82 22.41 21.71
C ALA A 18 -8.69 23.21 20.39
N THR A 19 -9.36 24.37 20.29
CA THR A 19 -9.24 25.27 19.14
C THR A 19 -7.89 26.01 19.12
N LEU A 20 -7.35 26.42 20.27
CA LEU A 20 -5.97 26.92 20.37
C LEU A 20 -4.93 25.87 19.97
N PHE A 21 -5.08 24.64 20.45
CA PHE A 21 -4.17 23.52 20.16
C PHE A 21 -4.20 23.12 18.68
N THR A 22 -5.36 23.20 18.02
CA THR A 22 -5.52 22.92 16.58
C THR A 22 -5.07 24.07 15.67
N GLN A 23 -4.93 25.28 16.21
CA GLN A 23 -4.39 26.45 15.49
C GLN A 23 -2.86 26.55 15.53
N VAL A 24 -2.18 25.80 16.41
CA VAL A 24 -0.72 25.75 16.45
C VAL A 24 -0.21 25.00 15.21
N ALA A 25 0.67 25.66 14.46
CA ALA A 25 1.30 25.08 13.27
C ALA A 25 2.06 23.79 13.64
N PRO A 26 1.96 22.71 12.83
CA PRO A 26 2.66 21.45 13.09
C PRO A 26 4.17 21.59 13.34
N GLY A 27 4.82 22.57 12.69
CA GLY A 27 6.23 22.87 12.90
C GLY A 27 6.59 23.34 14.32
N ARG A 28 5.67 23.96 15.05
CA ARG A 28 5.91 24.39 16.44
C ARG A 28 5.87 23.23 17.41
N TRP A 29 4.96 22.27 17.20
CA TRP A 29 4.93 21.02 17.96
C TRP A 29 6.22 20.21 17.76
N LEU A 30 6.71 20.15 16.51
CA LEU A 30 7.99 19.54 16.19
C LEU A 30 9.15 20.22 16.96
N ALA A 31 9.24 21.54 16.90
CA ALA A 31 10.29 22.30 17.58
C ALA A 31 10.29 22.06 19.10
N LEU A 32 9.11 22.15 19.74
CA LEU A 32 8.97 21.92 21.17
C LEU A 32 9.31 20.47 21.55
N MET A 33 8.91 19.49 20.73
CA MET A 33 9.23 18.09 20.91
C MET A 33 10.75 17.87 20.92
N LEU A 34 11.47 18.48 19.97
CA LEU A 34 12.93 18.38 19.87
C LEU A 34 13.65 19.11 21.00
N LEU A 35 13.14 20.27 21.44
CA LEU A 35 13.68 20.98 22.60
C LEU A 35 13.52 20.19 23.90
N ALA A 36 12.37 19.56 24.11
CA ALA A 36 12.16 18.67 25.26
C ALA A 36 13.14 17.50 25.25
N LEU A 37 13.40 16.91 24.08
CA LEU A 37 14.41 15.87 23.89
C LEU A 37 15.83 16.37 24.18
N HIS A 38 16.16 17.60 23.74
CA HIS A 38 17.47 18.21 23.99
C HIS A 38 17.72 18.33 25.49
N VAL A 39 16.74 18.84 26.23
CA VAL A 39 16.85 19.00 27.68
C VAL A 39 17.02 17.65 28.37
N ALA A 40 16.22 16.64 28.00
CA ALA A 40 16.32 15.31 28.58
C ALA A 40 17.68 14.62 28.34
N VAL A 41 18.27 14.79 27.17
CA VAL A 41 19.46 14.02 26.75
C VAL A 41 20.77 14.76 27.06
N VAL A 42 20.77 16.08 26.99
CA VAL A 42 22.00 16.90 27.04
C VAL A 42 22.22 17.53 28.40
N PHE A 43 21.14 17.85 29.13
CA PHE A 43 21.25 18.33 30.49
C PHE A 43 21.15 17.12 31.41
N ASP A 44 22.31 16.75 31.98
CA ASP A 44 22.46 15.69 32.99
C ASP A 44 21.71 16.08 34.28
N ALA A 45 20.39 15.97 34.22
CA ALA A 45 19.47 16.31 35.28
C ALA A 45 19.06 15.06 36.05
N ASP A 46 18.48 15.25 37.24
CA ASP A 46 17.96 14.15 38.05
C ASP A 46 17.07 13.22 37.22
N ALA A 47 17.13 11.91 37.50
CA ALA A 47 16.37 10.89 36.77
C ALA A 47 14.87 11.20 36.67
N ALA A 48 14.30 11.84 37.69
CA ALA A 48 12.91 12.29 37.69
C ALA A 48 12.65 13.41 36.67
N LEU A 49 13.57 14.37 36.55
CA LEU A 49 13.47 15.48 35.61
C LEU A 49 13.66 14.97 34.17
N THR A 50 14.64 14.10 33.95
CA THR A 50 14.89 13.43 32.67
C THR A 50 13.67 12.64 32.21
N GLY A 51 13.07 11.84 33.11
CA GLY A 51 11.82 11.13 32.84
C GLY A 51 10.65 12.06 32.51
N ALA A 52 10.52 13.20 33.21
CA ALA A 52 9.48 14.19 32.93
C ALA A 52 9.63 14.82 31.54
N PHE A 53 10.85 15.17 31.13
CA PHE A 53 11.11 15.72 29.79
C PHE A 53 10.96 14.68 28.68
N LEU A 54 11.33 13.42 28.91
CA LEU A 54 11.05 12.32 27.97
C LEU A 54 9.54 12.07 27.83
N LEU A 55 8.80 12.10 28.94
CA LEU A 55 7.34 11.98 28.89
C LEU A 55 6.71 13.16 28.15
N ALA A 56 7.21 14.38 28.37
CA ALA A 56 6.79 15.56 27.62
C ALA A 56 7.11 15.41 26.13
N HIS A 57 8.31 14.97 25.77
CA HIS A 57 8.70 14.68 24.40
C HIS A 57 7.72 13.69 23.74
N TYR A 58 7.36 12.61 24.43
CA TYR A 58 6.36 11.64 23.95
C TYR A 58 4.96 12.24 23.78
N GLY A 59 4.49 13.03 24.75
CA GLY A 59 3.21 13.73 24.64
C GLY A 59 3.18 14.67 23.44
N LEU A 60 4.27 15.42 23.23
CA LEU A 60 4.42 16.30 22.08
C LEU A 60 4.57 15.54 20.75
N PHE A 61 5.20 14.37 20.77
CA PHE A 61 5.28 13.49 19.60
C PHE A 61 3.89 13.02 19.15
N LEU A 62 3.02 12.65 20.09
CA LEU A 62 1.63 12.26 19.80
C LEU A 62 0.77 13.43 19.32
N LEU A 63 1.10 14.66 19.73
CA LEU A 63 0.45 15.88 19.23
C LEU A 63 0.98 16.30 17.85
N TRP A 64 2.27 16.10 17.60
CA TRP A 64 2.93 16.39 16.33
C TRP A 64 2.52 15.41 15.23
N GLN A 65 2.54 14.10 15.51
CA GLN A 65 1.99 13.11 14.60
C GLN A 65 0.47 13.21 14.67
N PRO A 66 -0.23 13.60 13.60
CA PRO A 66 -1.66 13.46 13.55
C PRO A 66 -1.98 11.97 13.32
N LEU A 67 -1.66 11.09 14.28
CA LEU A 67 -2.24 9.74 14.42
C LEU A 67 -3.79 9.82 14.48
N VAL A 68 -4.33 11.03 14.68
CA VAL A 68 -5.75 11.39 14.75
C VAL A 68 -6.20 12.13 13.48
N ARG A 69 -5.65 11.80 12.30
CA ARG A 69 -6.24 12.24 11.02
C ARG A 69 -7.13 11.15 10.44
N SER A 70 -8.39 11.27 10.89
CA SER A 70 -9.63 11.02 10.16
C SER A 70 -9.92 9.61 9.64
N GLU A 71 -10.89 8.97 10.32
CA GLU A 71 -11.88 7.97 9.85
C GLU A 71 -11.65 6.49 10.15
N THR A 72 -10.45 6.03 10.48
CA THR A 72 -10.25 4.62 10.87
C THR A 72 -9.95 4.49 12.36
N ARG A 73 -10.75 3.68 13.06
CA ARG A 73 -10.53 3.33 14.47
C ARG A 73 -9.06 2.94 14.64
N ILE A 74 -8.37 3.58 15.57
CA ILE A 74 -6.99 3.25 15.92
C ILE A 74 -7.00 1.80 16.40
N GLU A 75 -6.50 0.87 15.59
CA GLU A 75 -6.34 -0.51 16.03
C GLU A 75 -5.33 -0.53 17.20
N PRO A 76 -5.70 -1.08 18.37
CA PRO A 76 -4.81 -1.14 19.53
C PRO A 76 -3.46 -1.79 19.23
N ARG A 77 -3.43 -2.67 18.21
CA ARG A 77 -2.24 -3.34 17.70
C ARG A 77 -1.18 -2.40 17.14
N LEU A 78 -1.58 -1.28 16.53
CA LEU A 78 -0.65 -0.29 15.96
C LEU A 78 -0.14 0.70 17.01
N ALA A 79 -0.90 0.93 18.08
CA ALA A 79 -0.50 1.78 19.20
C ALA A 79 0.48 1.09 20.16
N LEU A 80 0.35 -0.24 20.32
CA LEU A 80 1.18 -1.05 21.22
C LEU A 80 2.71 -0.85 21.03
N PRO A 81 3.30 -0.89 19.82
CA PRO A 81 4.74 -0.71 19.67
C PRO A 81 5.22 0.71 20.07
N VAL A 82 4.41 1.74 19.85
CA VAL A 82 4.76 3.13 20.23
C VAL A 82 4.80 3.27 21.75
N PHE A 83 3.78 2.75 22.44
CA PHE A 83 3.74 2.75 23.91
C PHE A 83 4.80 1.83 24.53
N ALA A 84 5.08 0.67 23.92
CA ALA A 84 6.14 -0.23 24.36
C ALA A 84 7.52 0.43 24.25
N MET A 85 7.78 1.15 23.15
CA MET A 85 9.02 1.92 22.99
C MET A 85 9.12 3.04 24.03
N ALA A 86 8.02 3.75 24.30
CA ALA A 86 7.99 4.79 25.33
C ALA A 86 8.29 4.25 26.73
N ALA A 87 7.68 3.11 27.08
CA ALA A 87 7.98 2.42 28.33
C ALA A 87 9.45 1.98 28.37
N LEU A 88 9.99 1.46 27.27
CA LEU A 88 11.40 1.05 27.19
C LEU A 88 12.35 2.23 27.44
N LEU A 89 12.10 3.41 26.87
CA LEU A 89 12.92 4.62 27.09
C LEU A 89 12.89 5.14 28.52
N VAL A 90 11.77 5.00 29.22
CA VAL A 90 11.62 5.48 30.61
C VAL A 90 12.14 4.45 31.61
N LEU A 91 11.95 3.17 31.33
CA LEU A 91 12.30 2.07 32.24
C LEU A 91 13.76 1.62 32.07
N VAL A 92 14.33 1.77 30.88
CA VAL A 92 15.69 1.33 30.56
C VAL A 92 16.55 2.56 30.31
N ASP A 93 17.31 2.94 31.33
CA ASP A 93 18.33 3.98 31.22
C ASP A 93 19.53 3.46 30.43
N SER A 94 19.38 3.42 29.11
CA SER A 94 20.41 2.94 28.19
C SER A 94 20.57 3.90 27.02
N THR A 95 21.80 4.36 26.85
CA THR A 95 22.21 5.20 25.71
C THR A 95 21.96 4.51 24.37
N TRP A 96 21.97 3.17 24.32
CA TRP A 96 21.65 2.39 23.12
C TRP A 96 20.16 2.43 22.77
N VAL A 97 19.29 2.39 23.78
CA VAL A 97 17.84 2.54 23.57
C VAL A 97 17.55 3.95 23.06
N MET A 98 18.24 4.97 23.60
CA MET A 98 18.16 6.34 23.08
C MET A 98 18.65 6.45 21.63
N ALA A 99 19.78 5.81 21.29
CA ALA A 99 20.29 5.78 19.92
C ALA A 99 19.31 5.13 18.94
N LEU A 100 18.68 4.02 19.34
CA LEU A 100 17.61 3.36 18.58
C LEU A 100 16.40 4.27 18.38
N TRP A 101 15.96 4.96 19.43
CA TRP A 101 14.87 5.92 19.36
C TRP A 101 15.15 7.07 18.40
N LEU A 102 16.35 7.66 18.49
CA LEU A 102 16.79 8.73 17.59
C LEU A 102 16.87 8.26 16.14
N ALA A 103 17.33 7.03 15.87
CA ALA A 103 17.37 6.45 14.52
C ALA A 103 15.96 6.29 13.94
N ILE A 104 15.01 5.78 14.74
CA ILE A 104 13.60 5.63 14.35
C ILE A 104 12.96 6.99 14.09
N LEU A 105 13.15 7.96 14.99
CA LEU A 105 12.66 9.33 14.81
C LEU A 105 13.26 9.99 13.57
N ALA A 106 14.57 9.86 13.35
CA ALA A 106 15.23 10.41 12.16
C ALA A 106 14.68 9.80 10.87
N GLY A 107 14.47 8.48 10.84
CA GLY A 107 13.80 7.80 9.72
C GLY A 107 12.40 8.35 9.46
N LEU A 108 11.59 8.50 10.50
CA LEU A 108 10.23 9.03 10.40
C LEU A 108 10.23 10.48 9.91
N MET A 109 11.09 11.34 10.45
CA MET A 109 11.24 12.74 10.00
C MET A 109 11.73 12.81 8.55
N GLY A 110 12.62 11.92 8.15
CA GLY A 110 13.10 11.81 6.77
C GLY A 110 11.98 11.45 5.80
N ALA A 111 11.12 10.47 6.13
CA ALA A 111 9.96 10.10 5.31
C ALA A 111 8.94 11.24 5.17
N VAL A 112 8.73 12.01 6.24
CA VAL A 112 7.88 13.21 6.18
C VAL A 112 8.56 14.32 5.38
N ALA A 113 9.88 14.48 5.48
CA ALA A 113 10.61 15.49 4.70
C ALA A 113 10.56 15.23 3.19
N THR A 114 10.59 13.97 2.76
CA THR A 114 10.54 13.59 1.33
C THR A 114 9.14 13.67 0.74
N SER A 115 8.09 13.46 1.55
CA SER A 115 6.70 13.54 1.08
C SER A 115 6.19 14.98 0.91
N GLN A 116 6.91 15.96 1.46
CA GLN A 116 6.53 17.38 1.41
C GLN A 116 7.04 18.07 0.13
N ASN A 117 6.12 18.45 -0.75
CA ASN A 117 6.44 19.11 -2.02
C ASN A 117 6.70 20.63 -1.88
N GLU A 118 6.19 21.25 -0.80
CA GLU A 118 6.36 22.68 -0.53
C GLU A 118 7.70 22.98 0.18
N ARG A 119 8.45 23.96 -0.33
CA ARG A 119 9.78 24.33 0.15
C ARG A 119 9.79 24.74 1.64
N GLY A 120 8.79 25.51 2.09
CA GLY A 120 8.70 26.01 3.47
C GLY A 120 8.70 24.90 4.53
N PRO A 121 7.67 24.04 4.58
CA PRO A 121 7.59 22.97 5.57
C PRO A 121 8.72 21.93 5.42
N ARG A 122 9.24 21.71 4.19
CA ARG A 122 10.36 20.79 3.97
C ARG A 122 11.62 21.21 4.72
N TRP A 123 11.96 22.51 4.77
CA TRP A 123 13.12 23.00 5.52
C TRP A 123 13.00 22.74 7.02
N ALA A 124 11.81 22.87 7.61
CA ALA A 124 11.60 22.56 9.02
C ALA A 124 11.91 21.08 9.34
N TYR A 125 11.47 20.15 8.49
CA TYR A 125 11.77 18.72 8.68
C TYR A 125 13.23 18.37 8.39
N LEU A 126 13.88 19.03 7.42
CA LEU A 126 15.32 18.85 7.17
C LEU A 126 16.18 19.36 8.33
N LEU A 127 15.82 20.51 8.91
CA LEU A 127 16.48 21.03 10.12
C LEU A 127 16.28 20.09 11.31
N ALA A 128 15.09 19.51 11.47
CA ALA A 128 14.79 18.53 12.50
C ALA A 128 15.60 17.24 12.31
N LEU A 129 15.69 16.74 11.08
CA LEU A 129 16.51 15.60 10.72
C LEU A 129 17.99 15.86 11.00
N GLY A 130 18.50 17.03 10.60
CA GLY A 130 19.86 17.46 10.88
C GLY A 130 20.16 17.54 12.38
N TYR A 131 19.22 18.07 13.17
CA TYR A 131 19.31 18.09 14.63
C TYR A 131 19.38 16.66 15.22
N LEU A 132 18.51 15.75 14.80
CA LEU A 132 18.49 14.37 15.31
C LEU A 132 19.78 13.61 14.96
N LEU A 133 20.27 13.75 13.72
CA LEU A 133 21.54 13.18 13.29
C LEU A 133 22.71 13.76 14.08
N ALA A 134 22.73 15.08 14.30
CA ALA A 134 23.78 15.73 15.07
C ALA A 134 23.72 15.31 16.56
N LEU A 135 22.53 15.16 17.14
CA LEU A 135 22.38 14.70 18.52
C LEU A 135 22.83 13.24 18.67
N LEU A 136 22.46 12.39 17.71
CA LEU A 136 22.87 10.99 17.69
C LEU A 136 24.39 10.87 17.56
N LEU A 137 25.00 11.52 16.58
CA LEU A 137 26.42 11.35 16.26
C LEU A 137 27.34 12.16 17.19
N ALA A 138 26.96 13.37 17.59
CA ALA A 138 27.85 14.22 18.39
C ALA A 138 27.66 14.07 19.90
N TRP A 139 26.58 13.44 20.37
CA TRP A 139 26.30 13.34 21.81
C TRP A 139 26.03 11.91 22.27
N VAL A 140 25.00 11.26 21.73
CA VAL A 140 24.54 9.94 22.22
C VAL A 140 25.53 8.84 21.86
N LEU A 141 26.04 8.82 20.63
CA LEU A 141 26.94 7.76 20.17
C LEU A 141 28.32 7.80 20.87
N PRO A 142 29.00 8.96 21.05
CA PRO A 142 30.22 9.05 21.84
C PRO A 142 30.06 8.55 23.28
N GLN A 143 28.94 8.89 23.93
CA GLN A 143 28.65 8.43 25.30
C GLN A 143 28.48 6.91 25.38
N SER A 144 27.82 6.30 24.38
CA SER A 144 27.63 4.84 24.31
C SER A 144 28.94 4.05 24.16
N LEU A 145 30.00 4.70 23.65
CA LEU A 145 31.32 4.10 23.40
C LEU A 145 32.29 4.26 24.58
N GLY A 146 31.89 5.01 25.61
CA GLY A 146 32.68 5.24 26.83
C GLY A 146 33.82 6.26 26.65
N SER A 147 34.70 6.32 27.65
CA SER A 147 35.72 7.38 27.83
C SER A 147 36.71 7.51 26.66
N ALA A 148 36.90 6.46 25.86
CA ALA A 148 37.80 6.46 24.70
C ALA A 148 37.27 7.30 23.53
N ALA A 149 35.97 7.63 23.52
CA ALA A 149 35.31 8.41 22.48
C ALA A 149 34.95 9.83 22.94
N ALA A 150 35.43 10.28 24.10
CA ALA A 150 35.13 11.61 24.63
C ALA A 150 35.59 12.70 23.65
N LEU A 151 34.67 13.59 23.30
CA LEU A 151 34.96 14.76 22.46
C LEU A 151 35.74 15.79 23.30
N PRO A 152 36.58 16.65 22.68
CA PRO A 152 37.23 17.75 23.38
C PRO A 152 36.20 18.64 24.08
N ASP A 153 36.51 19.14 25.28
CA ASP A 153 35.57 19.90 26.13
C ASP A 153 34.96 21.13 25.43
N GLY A 154 35.76 21.81 24.59
CA GLY A 154 35.28 22.94 23.78
C GLY A 154 34.21 22.53 22.76
N LEU A 155 34.36 21.34 22.15
CA LEU A 155 33.38 20.81 21.20
C LEU A 155 32.13 20.30 21.92
N GLN A 156 32.27 19.67 23.09
CA GLN A 156 31.12 19.26 23.91
C GLN A 156 30.26 20.47 24.31
N THR A 157 30.90 21.56 24.71
CA THR A 157 30.22 22.81 25.05
C THR A 157 29.52 23.42 23.83
N ALA A 158 30.19 23.43 22.67
CA ALA A 158 29.61 23.88 21.42
C ALA A 158 28.40 23.04 20.99
N VAL A 159 28.46 21.71 21.14
CA VAL A 159 27.31 20.81 20.87
C VAL A 159 26.19 21.11 21.85
N ARG A 160 26.48 21.21 23.15
CA ARG A 160 25.48 21.43 24.21
C ARG A 160 24.63 22.69 24.00
N PHE A 161 25.26 23.80 23.61
CA PHE A 161 24.59 25.09 23.43
C PHE A 161 24.28 25.44 21.98
N GLY A 162 24.99 24.85 21.02
CA GLY A 162 24.80 25.10 19.59
C GLY A 162 23.69 24.25 18.94
N LEU A 163 23.55 22.97 19.32
CA LEU A 163 22.47 22.12 18.78
C LEU A 163 21.04 22.66 18.96
N PRO A 164 20.64 23.23 20.12
CA PRO A 164 19.26 23.66 20.33
C PRO A 164 18.90 24.88 19.47
N LEU A 165 19.87 25.52 18.82
CA LEU A 165 19.60 26.57 17.85
C LEU A 165 18.80 26.05 16.64
N LEU A 166 19.02 24.81 16.21
CA LEU A 166 18.27 24.22 15.09
C LEU A 166 16.76 24.12 15.35
N PRO A 167 16.29 23.49 16.44
CA PRO A 167 14.86 23.48 16.77
C PRO A 167 14.33 24.87 17.13
N LEU A 168 15.19 25.77 17.65
CA LEU A 168 14.80 27.16 17.89
C LEU A 168 14.51 27.91 16.57
N VAL A 169 15.34 27.73 15.54
CA VAL A 169 15.07 28.28 14.20
C VAL A 169 13.76 27.74 13.63
N ILE A 170 13.47 26.45 13.82
CA ILE A 170 12.18 25.85 13.40
C ILE A 170 11.00 26.53 14.10
N LEU A 171 11.13 26.91 15.37
CA LEU A 171 10.08 27.60 16.12
C LEU A 171 9.71 28.96 15.51
N PHE A 172 10.71 29.67 14.96
CA PHE A 172 10.55 30.99 14.36
C PHE A 172 10.21 30.98 12.86
N LEU A 173 10.20 29.80 12.22
CA LEU A 173 9.81 29.70 10.81
C LEU A 173 8.32 30.11 10.63
N PRO A 174 7.99 30.90 9.59
CA PRO A 174 6.62 31.33 9.35
C PRO A 174 5.72 30.11 9.11
N ALA A 175 4.64 30.05 9.89
CA ALA A 175 3.67 28.98 9.84
C ALA A 175 2.85 29.01 8.55
N THR A 176 3.34 28.36 7.50
CA THR A 176 2.52 28.11 6.31
C THR A 176 1.50 27.03 6.63
N ARG A 177 0.21 27.36 6.48
CA ARG A 177 -0.90 26.44 6.70
C ARG A 177 -0.74 25.26 5.74
N GLN A 178 -0.32 24.12 6.29
CA GLN A 178 -0.02 22.93 5.52
C GLN A 178 -1.32 22.42 4.89
N ARG A 179 -1.54 22.70 3.61
CA ARG A 179 -2.63 22.10 2.84
C ARG A 179 -2.25 20.63 2.67
N SER A 180 -2.88 19.80 3.49
CA SER A 180 -2.71 18.35 3.51
C SER A 180 -3.25 17.74 2.21
N THR A 181 -2.54 17.91 1.11
CA THR A 181 -2.67 16.98 -0.01
C THR A 181 -2.18 15.63 0.50
N SER A 182 -2.95 14.57 0.26
CA SER A 182 -2.71 13.18 0.66
C SER A 182 -1.41 12.61 0.08
N SER A 183 -0.27 13.15 0.50
CA SER A 183 1.04 12.63 0.14
C SER A 183 1.25 11.39 0.98
N THR A 184 1.18 10.23 0.31
CA THR A 184 1.47 8.93 0.89
C THR A 184 2.83 9.03 1.58
N LEU A 185 2.84 8.96 2.90
CA LEU A 185 4.06 9.00 3.69
C LEU A 185 4.92 7.83 3.21
N ASP A 186 6.11 8.12 2.70
CA ASP A 186 6.91 7.08 2.07
C ASP A 186 7.65 6.28 3.15
N PHE A 187 6.91 5.33 3.74
CA PHE A 187 7.37 4.49 4.84
C PHE A 187 8.64 3.72 4.47
N ILE A 188 8.80 3.36 3.19
CA ILE A 188 9.99 2.64 2.71
C ILE A 188 11.22 3.53 2.87
N TYR A 189 11.17 4.80 2.47
CA TYR A 189 12.32 5.71 2.63
C TYR A 189 12.64 5.97 4.09
N GLY A 190 11.62 6.13 4.95
CA GLY A 190 11.85 6.32 6.39
C GLY A 190 12.48 5.10 7.04
N LEU A 191 12.00 3.91 6.69
CA LEU A 191 12.55 2.64 7.14
C LEU A 191 14.00 2.48 6.67
N MET A 192 14.26 2.70 5.37
CA MET A 192 15.60 2.63 4.80
C MET A 192 16.55 3.62 5.48
N LEU A 193 16.10 4.86 5.71
CA LEU A 193 16.91 5.89 6.38
C LEU A 193 17.21 5.50 7.83
N SER A 194 16.21 5.03 8.59
CA SER A 194 16.43 4.54 9.96
C SER A 194 17.44 3.38 10.00
N LEU A 195 17.30 2.43 9.08
CA LEU A 195 18.17 1.27 8.99
C LEU A 195 19.59 1.66 8.55
N LEU A 196 19.73 2.63 7.65
CA LEU A 196 21.00 3.24 7.26
C LEU A 196 21.70 3.88 8.47
N ILE A 197 20.96 4.69 9.25
CA ILE A 197 21.47 5.35 10.45
C ILE A 197 21.89 4.31 11.49
N MET A 198 21.10 3.24 11.66
CA MET A 198 21.42 2.13 12.56
C MET A 198 22.71 1.42 12.15
N VAL A 199 22.82 1.03 10.88
CA VAL A 199 24.03 0.39 10.33
C VAL A 199 25.24 1.30 10.48
N MET A 200 25.08 2.61 10.26
CA MET A 200 26.13 3.59 10.50
C MET A 200 26.55 3.64 11.97
N ALA A 201 25.60 3.74 12.90
CA ALA A 201 25.88 3.77 14.33
C ALA A 201 26.61 2.51 14.81
N LEU A 202 26.13 1.33 14.40
CA LEU A 202 26.79 0.05 14.68
C LEU A 202 28.16 -0.06 14.01
N GLY A 203 28.30 0.48 12.79
CA GLY A 203 29.58 0.54 12.08
C GLY A 203 30.62 1.35 12.83
N VAL A 204 30.24 2.53 13.35
CA VAL A 204 31.14 3.37 14.17
C VAL A 204 31.59 2.62 15.40
N PHE A 205 30.64 1.95 16.08
CA PHE A 205 30.95 1.09 17.21
C PHE A 205 31.94 -0.01 16.85
N ALA A 206 31.70 -0.74 15.76
CA ALA A 206 32.58 -1.83 15.32
C ALA A 206 34.00 -1.32 15.03
N VAL A 207 34.13 -0.18 14.35
CA VAL A 207 35.46 0.41 14.04
C VAL A 207 36.17 0.88 15.30
N VAL A 208 35.49 1.56 16.23
CA VAL A 208 36.10 1.97 17.51
C VAL A 208 36.52 0.73 18.32
N ALA A 209 35.67 -0.30 18.39
CA ALA A 209 35.93 -1.51 19.15
C ALA A 209 37.11 -2.33 18.61
N VAL A 210 37.24 -2.43 17.28
CA VAL A 210 38.28 -3.23 16.62
C VAL A 210 39.57 -2.44 16.44
N ALA A 211 39.49 -1.22 15.90
CA ALA A 211 40.67 -0.45 15.49
C ALA A 211 41.23 0.43 16.62
N LYS A 212 40.49 0.63 17.73
CA LYS A 212 40.88 1.50 18.87
C LYS A 212 41.34 2.90 18.44
N VAL A 213 40.79 3.39 17.34
CA VAL A 213 41.06 4.73 16.79
C VAL A 213 40.19 5.78 17.46
N SER A 214 40.54 7.06 17.30
CA SER A 214 39.70 8.16 17.79
C SER A 214 38.30 8.10 17.17
N TYR A 215 37.30 8.51 17.95
CA TYR A 215 35.90 8.52 17.51
C TYR A 215 35.70 9.24 16.17
N ALA A 216 36.32 10.41 16.01
CA ALA A 216 36.23 11.19 14.78
C ALA A 216 36.76 10.41 13.57
N TRP A 217 37.85 9.67 13.73
CA TRP A 217 38.42 8.87 12.66
C TRP A 217 37.56 7.64 12.32
N ALA A 218 36.99 6.99 13.34
CA ALA A 218 36.05 5.90 13.14
C ALA A 218 34.78 6.35 12.39
N LEU A 219 34.27 7.54 12.71
CA LEU A 219 33.14 8.14 12.01
C LEU A 219 33.45 8.40 10.53
N VAL A 220 34.64 8.93 10.23
CA VAL A 220 35.07 9.13 8.84
C VAL A 220 35.21 7.81 8.10
N GLN A 221 35.84 6.79 8.69
CA GLN A 221 36.01 5.48 8.07
C GLN A 221 34.68 4.81 7.76
N THR A 222 33.71 4.91 8.67
CA THR A 222 32.39 4.30 8.48
C THR A 222 31.54 5.05 7.48
N LEU A 223 31.58 6.38 7.47
CA LEU A 223 30.95 7.17 6.43
C LEU A 223 31.55 6.86 5.05
N LEU A 224 32.87 6.75 4.95
CA LEU A 224 33.56 6.39 3.71
C LEU A 224 33.19 4.97 3.27
N GLY A 225 33.20 4.02 4.20
CA GLY A 225 32.80 2.63 3.95
C GLY A 225 31.34 2.53 3.50
N MET A 226 30.44 3.28 4.13
CA MET A 226 29.03 3.32 3.75
C MET A 226 28.83 3.99 2.39
N ALA A 227 29.55 5.08 2.10
CA ALA A 227 29.53 5.72 0.79
C ALA A 227 30.03 4.78 -0.30
N ALA A 228 31.13 4.05 -0.06
CA ALA A 228 31.64 3.04 -0.98
C ALA A 228 30.64 1.90 -1.19
N LEU A 229 30.02 1.41 -0.12
CA LEU A 229 28.97 0.37 -0.19
C LEU A 229 27.77 0.85 -1.03
N LEU A 230 27.28 2.07 -0.77
CA LEU A 230 26.17 2.66 -1.53
C LEU A 230 26.55 2.90 -2.99
N LEU A 231 27.80 3.31 -3.28
CA LEU A 231 28.29 3.46 -4.65
C LEU A 231 28.36 2.11 -5.37
N VAL A 232 28.88 1.07 -4.72
CA VAL A 232 28.90 -0.29 -5.28
C VAL A 232 27.49 -0.78 -5.52
N LEU A 233 26.57 -0.57 -4.58
CA LEU A 233 25.18 -0.96 -4.72
C LEU A 233 24.47 -0.19 -5.84
N SER A 234 24.71 1.11 -5.93
CA SER A 234 24.21 1.96 -7.00
C SER A 234 24.75 1.54 -8.37
N TRP A 235 26.05 1.24 -8.45
CA TRP A 235 26.68 0.75 -9.66
C TRP A 235 26.18 -0.63 -10.07
N LEU A 236 25.96 -1.55 -9.11
CA LEU A 236 25.41 -2.88 -9.35
C LEU A 236 23.93 -2.83 -9.78
N TRP A 237 23.19 -1.83 -9.32
CA TRP A 237 21.80 -1.60 -9.71
C TRP A 237 21.69 -1.17 -11.17
N ASN A 238 22.56 -0.28 -11.64
CA ASN A 238 22.55 0.24 -13.00
C ASN A 238 23.97 0.40 -13.59
N PRO A 239 24.64 -0.70 -13.98
CA PRO A 239 26.00 -0.65 -14.48
C PRO A 239 26.04 -0.03 -15.89
N HIS A 240 26.68 1.13 -16.01
CA HIS A 240 26.79 1.89 -17.25
C HIS A 240 27.69 1.23 -18.34
N ALA A 241 28.25 0.04 -18.07
CA ALA A 241 29.27 -0.63 -18.90
C ALA A 241 28.73 -1.78 -19.78
N GLY A 242 27.44 -1.81 -20.09
CA GLY A 242 26.85 -2.83 -20.98
C GLY A 242 26.54 -4.17 -20.32
N PHE A 243 26.74 -4.30 -19.00
CA PHE A 243 26.21 -5.42 -18.22
C PHE A 243 24.74 -5.20 -17.88
N ALA A 244 23.95 -6.27 -17.93
CA ALA A 244 22.60 -6.27 -17.43
C ALA A 244 22.63 -6.27 -15.89
N GLY A 245 22.48 -5.10 -15.27
CA GLY A 245 22.49 -4.96 -13.79
C GLY A 245 21.36 -5.72 -13.09
N LEU A 246 21.35 -5.67 -11.76
CA LEU A 246 20.23 -6.21 -10.95
C LEU A 246 18.88 -5.63 -11.40
N GLY A 247 18.85 -4.36 -11.81
CA GLY A 247 17.66 -3.72 -12.36
C GLY A 247 17.12 -4.40 -13.63
N GLN A 248 17.98 -4.94 -14.49
CA GLN A 248 17.54 -5.69 -15.67
C GLN A 248 17.09 -7.12 -15.32
N VAL A 249 17.66 -7.75 -14.29
CA VAL A 249 17.14 -9.03 -13.78
C VAL A 249 15.77 -8.85 -13.15
N THR A 250 15.55 -7.80 -12.36
CA THR A 250 14.24 -7.46 -11.80
C THR A 250 13.26 -7.04 -12.89
N SER A 251 13.68 -6.23 -13.86
CA SER A 251 12.86 -5.87 -15.02
C SER A 251 12.53 -7.10 -15.86
N ARG A 252 13.48 -8.00 -16.11
CA ARG A 252 13.26 -9.28 -16.80
C ARG A 252 12.36 -10.18 -15.97
N TYR A 253 12.46 -10.20 -14.65
CA TYR A 253 11.57 -10.95 -13.79
C TYR A 253 10.13 -10.41 -13.91
N LEU A 254 9.95 -9.09 -13.76
CA LEU A 254 8.66 -8.42 -13.92
C LEU A 254 8.08 -8.59 -15.33
N LEU A 255 8.89 -8.47 -16.38
CA LEU A 255 8.50 -8.66 -17.78
C LEU A 255 8.26 -10.13 -18.12
N SER A 256 9.05 -11.07 -17.59
CA SER A 256 8.85 -12.51 -17.80
C SER A 256 7.61 -13.04 -17.10
N VAL A 257 7.15 -12.36 -16.04
CA VAL A 257 5.91 -12.67 -15.35
C VAL A 257 4.73 -11.94 -16.00
N GLY A 258 4.91 -10.70 -16.49
CA GLY A 258 3.86 -9.87 -17.08
C GLY A 258 3.54 -10.13 -18.56
N LEU A 259 4.55 -10.34 -19.42
CA LEU A 259 4.34 -10.47 -20.88
C LEU A 259 3.59 -11.75 -21.28
N PRO A 260 3.85 -12.94 -20.70
CA PRO A 260 3.05 -14.12 -21.00
C PRO A 260 1.59 -13.99 -20.54
N PHE A 261 1.34 -13.25 -19.45
CA PHE A 261 -0.01 -12.95 -18.99
C PHE A 261 -0.76 -12.07 -19.98
N GLU A 262 -0.13 -11.00 -20.48
CA GLU A 262 -0.73 -10.12 -21.49
C GLU A 262 -1.06 -10.87 -22.78
N GLY A 263 -0.13 -11.70 -23.27
CA GLY A 263 -0.34 -12.54 -24.45
C GLY A 263 -1.48 -13.55 -24.26
N TRP A 264 -1.56 -14.19 -23.09
CA TRP A 264 -2.68 -15.07 -22.77
C TRP A 264 -4.01 -14.31 -22.67
N ALA A 265 -4.05 -13.14 -22.03
CA ALA A 265 -5.26 -12.33 -21.89
C ALA A 265 -5.80 -11.86 -23.26
N GLN A 266 -4.91 -11.49 -24.18
CA GLN A 266 -5.29 -11.10 -25.54
C GLN A 266 -5.86 -12.28 -26.34
N ARG A 267 -5.27 -13.49 -26.19
CA ARG A 267 -5.82 -14.72 -26.78
C ARG A 267 -7.15 -15.12 -26.16
N LEU A 268 -7.30 -14.98 -24.84
CA LEU A 268 -8.56 -15.20 -24.13
C LEU A 268 -9.67 -14.30 -24.69
N ALA A 269 -9.40 -13.00 -24.86
CA ALA A 269 -10.36 -12.06 -25.43
C ALA A 269 -10.73 -12.42 -26.87
N THR A 270 -9.73 -12.73 -27.72
CA THR A 270 -9.97 -13.13 -29.12
C THR A 270 -10.78 -14.44 -29.20
N ARG A 271 -10.55 -15.39 -28.30
CA ARG A 271 -11.29 -16.66 -28.25
C ARG A 271 -12.69 -16.46 -27.67
N ALA A 272 -12.88 -15.56 -26.72
CA ALA A 272 -14.20 -15.20 -26.21
C ALA A 272 -15.11 -14.64 -27.31
N GLU A 273 -14.56 -14.04 -28.37
CA GLU A 273 -15.38 -13.60 -29.51
C GLU A 273 -15.79 -14.75 -30.44
N ARG A 274 -14.97 -15.80 -30.55
CA ARG A 274 -15.17 -16.90 -31.50
C ARG A 274 -15.97 -18.07 -30.93
N GLU A 275 -15.66 -18.46 -29.69
CA GLU A 275 -16.26 -19.62 -29.06
C GLU A 275 -17.59 -19.24 -28.40
N ARG A 276 -18.61 -20.05 -28.67
CA ARG A 276 -19.99 -19.81 -28.20
C ARG A 276 -20.37 -20.75 -27.08
N ASP A 277 -19.71 -21.89 -26.96
CA ASP A 277 -19.92 -22.84 -25.87
C ASP A 277 -19.09 -22.45 -24.63
N PRO A 278 -19.70 -22.21 -23.45
CA PRO A 278 -18.98 -21.82 -22.23
C PRO A 278 -17.95 -22.85 -21.77
N GLU A 279 -18.27 -24.14 -21.91
CA GLU A 279 -17.42 -25.24 -21.43
C GLU A 279 -16.23 -25.46 -22.36
N SER A 280 -16.45 -25.42 -23.68
CA SER A 280 -15.34 -25.46 -24.65
C SER A 280 -14.43 -24.24 -24.53
N PHE A 281 -14.99 -23.05 -24.29
CA PHE A 281 -14.22 -21.84 -24.05
C PHE A 281 -13.24 -21.99 -22.89
N VAL A 282 -13.69 -22.52 -21.74
CA VAL A 282 -12.84 -22.72 -20.56
C VAL A 282 -11.76 -23.76 -20.83
N ARG A 283 -12.13 -24.91 -21.41
CA ARG A 283 -11.17 -25.98 -21.75
C ARG A 283 -10.06 -25.47 -22.65
N ASP A 284 -10.43 -24.75 -23.71
CA ASP A 284 -9.46 -24.26 -24.68
C ASP A 284 -8.61 -23.14 -24.06
N ALA A 285 -9.22 -22.19 -23.34
CA ALA A 285 -8.49 -21.13 -22.64
C ALA A 285 -7.47 -21.67 -21.63
N LEU A 286 -7.76 -22.81 -21.00
CA LEU A 286 -6.85 -23.51 -20.09
C LEU A 286 -5.78 -24.31 -20.84
N ALA A 287 -6.06 -24.81 -22.04
CA ALA A 287 -5.05 -25.45 -22.89
C ALA A 287 -3.96 -24.46 -23.34
N ASP A 288 -4.33 -23.20 -23.60
CA ASP A 288 -3.41 -22.12 -23.98
C ASP A 288 -2.49 -21.68 -22.82
N LEU A 289 -2.76 -22.11 -21.57
CA LEU A 289 -1.92 -21.81 -20.41
C LEU A 289 -0.64 -22.66 -20.34
N HIS A 290 -0.48 -23.64 -21.24
CA HIS A 290 0.73 -24.48 -21.28
C HIS A 290 2.02 -23.66 -21.55
N GLU A 291 1.90 -22.45 -22.12
CA GLU A 291 3.03 -21.54 -22.31
C GLU A 291 3.54 -20.90 -20.99
N LEU A 292 2.76 -20.98 -19.90
CA LEU A 292 3.16 -20.44 -18.60
C LEU A 292 3.99 -21.47 -17.82
N THR A 293 5.31 -21.34 -17.90
CA THR A 293 6.30 -22.26 -17.30
C THR A 293 6.21 -22.45 -15.78
N TRP A 294 5.36 -21.68 -15.09
CA TRP A 294 5.21 -21.70 -13.62
C TRP A 294 3.96 -22.46 -13.14
N ILE A 295 3.06 -22.88 -14.05
CA ILE A 295 1.90 -23.73 -13.77
C ILE A 295 2.16 -25.09 -14.41
N ARG A 296 2.17 -26.18 -13.62
CA ARG A 296 2.35 -27.54 -14.16
C ARG A 296 1.04 -28.17 -14.59
N GLY A 297 -0.06 -27.80 -13.92
CA GLY A 297 -1.39 -28.26 -14.27
C GLY A 297 -2.47 -27.66 -13.37
N GLY A 298 -3.68 -28.20 -13.49
CA GLY A 298 -4.81 -27.83 -12.66
C GLY A 298 -6.09 -28.56 -13.05
N HIS A 299 -7.10 -28.38 -12.22
CA HIS A 299 -8.44 -28.92 -12.41
C HIS A 299 -9.43 -27.76 -12.44
N TRP A 300 -10.30 -27.75 -13.43
CA TRP A 300 -11.41 -26.83 -13.50
C TRP A 300 -12.74 -27.58 -13.38
N GLN A 301 -13.70 -26.97 -12.70
CA GLN A 301 -15.05 -27.48 -12.57
C GLN A 301 -16.02 -26.31 -12.76
N ALA A 302 -16.94 -26.49 -13.69
CA ALA A 302 -18.00 -25.57 -14.03
C ALA A 302 -19.36 -26.21 -13.74
N ALA A 303 -20.44 -25.50 -14.05
CA ALA A 303 -21.79 -25.98 -13.75
C ALA A 303 -22.24 -27.16 -14.63
N ARG A 304 -21.70 -27.29 -15.84
CA ARG A 304 -22.09 -28.33 -16.82
C ARG A 304 -20.92 -29.20 -17.29
N GLY A 305 -19.70 -28.93 -16.85
CA GLY A 305 -18.50 -29.65 -17.26
C GLY A 305 -17.39 -29.63 -16.21
N GLU A 306 -16.54 -30.65 -16.26
CA GLU A 306 -15.31 -30.75 -15.49
C GLU A 306 -14.15 -31.17 -16.38
N GLY A 307 -12.94 -30.73 -16.04
CA GLY A 307 -11.76 -31.11 -16.79
C GLY A 307 -10.46 -30.84 -16.06
N GLN A 308 -9.40 -31.45 -16.57
CA GLN A 308 -8.03 -31.33 -16.06
C GLN A 308 -7.12 -30.84 -17.18
N PHE A 309 -6.12 -30.04 -16.82
CA PHE A 309 -5.08 -29.58 -17.74
C PHE A 309 -3.70 -29.79 -17.09
N GLY A 310 -2.71 -30.20 -17.88
CA GLY A 310 -1.33 -30.39 -17.41
C GLY A 310 -1.10 -31.61 -16.49
N GLU A 311 0.00 -31.58 -15.74
CA GLU A 311 0.45 -32.65 -14.83
C GLU A 311 0.18 -32.32 -13.35
N PRO A 312 -0.13 -33.33 -12.52
CA PRO A 312 -0.33 -33.14 -11.10
C PRO A 312 0.95 -32.71 -10.37
N ALA A 313 0.83 -31.68 -9.52
CA ALA A 313 1.94 -31.15 -8.71
C ALA A 313 1.56 -30.99 -7.23
N GLY A 314 2.57 -31.04 -6.35
CA GLY A 314 2.38 -31.15 -4.90
C GLY A 314 1.81 -29.92 -4.18
N HIS A 315 1.77 -28.73 -4.80
CA HIS A 315 1.19 -27.53 -4.20
C HIS A 315 -0.01 -27.04 -5.00
N SER A 316 -1.20 -27.10 -4.39
CA SER A 316 -2.47 -26.69 -5.00
C SER A 316 -3.05 -25.43 -4.38
N VAL A 317 -3.56 -24.51 -5.20
CA VAL A 317 -4.36 -23.36 -4.76
C VAL A 317 -5.68 -23.35 -5.52
N SER A 318 -6.79 -23.35 -4.79
CA SER A 318 -8.13 -23.30 -5.36
C SER A 318 -8.76 -21.91 -5.26
N HIS A 319 -9.40 -21.48 -6.34
CA HIS A 319 -10.17 -20.26 -6.42
C HIS A 319 -11.51 -20.56 -7.09
N ALA A 320 -12.60 -20.15 -6.43
CA ALA A 320 -13.93 -20.20 -7.00
C ALA A 320 -14.40 -18.77 -7.31
N PHE A 321 -14.83 -18.53 -8.54
CA PHE A 321 -15.33 -17.22 -8.96
C PHE A 321 -16.41 -17.37 -10.04
N HIS A 322 -17.55 -16.69 -9.86
CA HIS A 322 -18.72 -16.71 -10.76
C HIS A 322 -19.14 -18.10 -11.28
N GLY A 323 -19.18 -19.11 -10.41
CA GLY A 323 -19.64 -20.46 -10.77
C GLY A 323 -18.60 -21.33 -11.49
N LEU A 324 -17.35 -20.87 -11.58
CA LEU A 324 -16.20 -21.63 -12.04
C LEU A 324 -15.23 -21.84 -10.87
N SER A 325 -14.93 -23.10 -10.53
CA SER A 325 -13.89 -23.47 -9.56
C SER A 325 -12.64 -23.92 -10.30
N LEU A 326 -11.51 -23.27 -9.99
CA LEU A 326 -10.21 -23.52 -10.60
C LEU A 326 -9.23 -23.91 -9.49
N THR A 327 -8.63 -25.07 -9.64
CA THR A 327 -7.55 -25.56 -8.76
C THR A 327 -6.26 -25.56 -9.56
N TRP A 328 -5.34 -24.67 -9.19
CA TRP A 328 -4.04 -24.51 -9.81
C TRP A 328 -3.02 -25.38 -9.10
N GLN A 329 -2.20 -26.11 -9.85
CA GLN A 329 -1.16 -26.98 -9.32
C GLN A 329 0.22 -26.52 -9.80
N SER A 330 1.11 -26.33 -8.82
CA SER A 330 2.44 -25.77 -9.02
C SER A 330 3.51 -26.65 -8.35
N PRO A 331 4.74 -26.70 -8.91
CA PRO A 331 5.82 -27.51 -8.36
C PRO A 331 6.46 -26.89 -7.09
N ARG A 332 6.28 -25.58 -6.85
CA ARG A 332 6.81 -24.84 -5.70
C ARG A 332 5.70 -23.99 -5.06
N PRO A 333 5.77 -23.67 -3.76
CA PRO A 333 4.81 -22.75 -3.14
C PRO A 333 4.83 -21.39 -3.85
N LEU A 334 3.64 -20.88 -4.20
CA LEU A 334 3.46 -19.63 -4.93
C LEU A 334 3.89 -18.44 -4.04
N THR A 335 4.71 -17.53 -4.57
CA THR A 335 5.04 -16.26 -3.89
C THR A 335 3.79 -15.36 -3.82
N PRO A 336 3.71 -14.38 -2.89
CA PRO A 336 2.54 -13.50 -2.77
C PRO A 336 2.19 -12.77 -4.07
N ALA A 337 3.20 -12.35 -4.84
CA ALA A 337 3.01 -11.78 -6.17
C ALA A 337 2.40 -12.79 -7.16
N LEU A 338 2.89 -14.03 -7.19
CA LEU A 338 2.37 -15.06 -8.09
C LEU A 338 0.96 -15.50 -7.71
N ALA A 339 0.67 -15.57 -6.40
CA ALA A 339 -0.68 -15.81 -5.89
C ALA A 339 -1.68 -14.73 -6.36
N LEU A 340 -1.26 -13.45 -6.41
CA LEU A 340 -2.08 -12.38 -6.97
C LEU A 340 -2.34 -12.58 -8.47
N HIS A 341 -1.33 -12.98 -9.24
CA HIS A 341 -1.50 -13.24 -10.68
C HIS A 341 -2.45 -14.43 -10.94
N VAL A 342 -2.31 -15.53 -10.19
CA VAL A 342 -3.22 -16.69 -10.25
C VAL A 342 -4.65 -16.26 -9.94
N ARG A 343 -4.82 -15.42 -8.92
CA ARG A 343 -6.14 -14.90 -8.53
C ARG A 343 -6.75 -14.05 -9.65
N LEU A 344 -5.98 -13.13 -10.23
CA LEU A 344 -6.43 -12.29 -11.34
C LEU A 344 -6.81 -13.13 -12.57
N LEU A 345 -6.02 -14.16 -12.88
CA LEU A 345 -6.28 -15.07 -14.00
C LEU A 345 -7.57 -15.87 -13.80
N SER A 346 -7.77 -16.39 -12.58
CA SER A 346 -9.01 -17.08 -12.18
C SER A 346 -10.23 -16.15 -12.28
N GLN A 347 -10.08 -14.89 -11.89
CA GLN A 347 -11.16 -13.89 -11.95
C GLN A 347 -11.53 -13.53 -13.38
N LEU A 348 -10.54 -13.27 -14.24
CA LEU A 348 -10.76 -12.99 -15.66
C LEU A 348 -11.48 -14.14 -16.36
N LEU A 349 -11.02 -15.38 -16.15
CA LEU A 349 -11.63 -16.55 -16.74
C LEU A 349 -13.06 -16.76 -16.24
N GLY A 350 -13.30 -16.61 -14.93
CA GLY A 350 -14.65 -16.69 -14.35
C GLY A 350 -15.59 -15.60 -14.88
N TYR A 351 -15.09 -14.39 -15.14
CA TYR A 351 -15.89 -13.30 -15.70
C TYR A 351 -16.33 -13.60 -17.14
N PHE A 352 -15.42 -14.04 -18.01
CA PHE A 352 -15.75 -14.41 -19.39
C PHE A 352 -16.68 -15.64 -19.45
N TYR A 353 -16.45 -16.65 -18.60
CA TYR A 353 -17.34 -17.80 -18.49
C TYR A 353 -18.77 -17.37 -18.12
N ALA A 354 -18.93 -16.53 -17.10
CA ALA A 354 -20.24 -16.04 -16.68
C ALA A 354 -20.94 -15.22 -17.78
N ALA A 355 -20.18 -14.41 -18.53
CA ALA A 355 -20.70 -13.69 -19.68
C ALA A 355 -21.22 -14.64 -20.77
N LYS A 356 -20.49 -15.73 -21.06
CA LYS A 356 -20.90 -16.74 -22.04
C LYS A 356 -22.14 -17.52 -21.63
N VAL A 357 -22.22 -17.93 -20.36
CA VAL A 357 -23.42 -18.58 -19.82
C VAL A 357 -24.64 -17.67 -19.94
N ARG A 358 -24.48 -16.37 -19.66
CA ARG A 358 -25.55 -15.38 -19.81
C ARG A 358 -25.97 -15.22 -21.27
N GLU A 359 -25.01 -15.14 -22.19
CA GLU A 359 -25.26 -15.04 -23.64
C GLU A 359 -26.06 -16.25 -24.15
N GLN A 360 -25.65 -17.47 -23.77
CA GLN A 360 -26.34 -18.70 -24.15
C GLN A 360 -27.78 -18.72 -23.61
N THR A 361 -27.97 -18.36 -22.35
CA THR A 361 -29.30 -18.35 -21.70
C THR A 361 -30.26 -17.38 -22.42
N LEU A 362 -29.78 -16.18 -22.77
CA LEU A 362 -30.57 -15.20 -23.53
C LEU A 362 -30.93 -15.72 -24.92
N ARG A 363 -30.00 -16.42 -25.59
CA ARG A 363 -30.26 -16.99 -26.92
C ARG A 363 -31.30 -18.11 -26.88
N GLU A 364 -31.21 -19.00 -25.89
CA GLU A 364 -32.18 -20.08 -25.68
C GLU A 364 -33.59 -19.51 -25.41
N GLN A 365 -33.69 -18.46 -24.60
CA GLN A 365 -34.95 -17.76 -24.33
C GLN A 365 -35.52 -17.08 -25.58
N ALA A 366 -34.69 -16.34 -26.32
CA ALA A 366 -35.11 -15.68 -27.55
C ALA A 366 -35.57 -16.68 -28.62
N TYR A 367 -34.87 -17.82 -28.73
CA TYR A 367 -35.26 -18.90 -29.65
C TYR A 367 -36.61 -19.53 -29.26
N SER A 368 -36.81 -19.84 -27.97
CA SER A 368 -38.09 -20.35 -27.47
C SER A 368 -39.23 -19.36 -27.71
N GLN A 369 -39.00 -18.07 -27.45
CA GLN A 369 -39.97 -17.01 -27.72
C GLN A 369 -40.31 -16.90 -29.21
N ALA A 370 -39.29 -16.93 -30.09
CA ALA A 370 -39.50 -16.89 -31.53
C ALA A 370 -40.30 -18.08 -32.04
N ILE A 371 -40.09 -19.29 -31.50
CA ILE A 371 -40.91 -20.46 -31.80
C ILE A 371 -42.35 -20.25 -31.35
N HIS A 372 -42.56 -19.76 -30.12
CA HIS A 372 -43.90 -19.49 -29.60
C HIS A 372 -44.64 -18.44 -30.44
N ASP A 373 -43.99 -17.34 -30.79
CA ASP A 373 -44.58 -16.26 -31.60
C ASP A 373 -44.87 -16.72 -33.04
N THR A 374 -43.94 -17.44 -33.66
CA THR A 374 -44.14 -17.99 -35.00
C THR A 374 -45.22 -19.06 -35.02
N GLY A 375 -45.25 -19.94 -34.00
CA GLY A 375 -46.29 -20.96 -33.84
C GLY A 375 -47.68 -20.35 -33.63
N ALA A 376 -47.78 -19.30 -32.82
CA ALA A 376 -49.02 -18.55 -32.62
C ALA A 376 -49.49 -17.88 -33.92
N ARG A 377 -48.58 -17.24 -34.65
CA ARG A 377 -48.89 -16.60 -35.95
C ARG A 377 -49.32 -17.63 -36.98
N LEU A 378 -48.59 -18.74 -37.13
CA LEU A 378 -48.94 -19.81 -38.06
C LEU A 378 -50.32 -20.40 -37.74
N THR A 379 -50.62 -20.64 -36.47
CA THR A 379 -51.92 -21.16 -36.04
C THR A 379 -53.05 -20.19 -36.37
N HIS A 380 -52.82 -18.89 -36.17
CA HIS A 380 -53.76 -17.84 -36.55
C HIS A 380 -54.00 -17.80 -38.06
N ASP A 381 -52.94 -17.89 -38.87
CA ASP A 381 -53.05 -17.83 -40.33
C ASP A 381 -53.77 -19.07 -40.89
N VAL A 382 -53.47 -20.26 -40.37
CA VAL A 382 -54.19 -21.50 -40.71
C VAL A 382 -55.68 -21.39 -40.35
N LYS A 383 -56.00 -20.85 -39.16
CA LYS A 383 -57.39 -20.61 -38.76
C LYS A 383 -58.11 -19.70 -39.75
N ASN A 384 -57.47 -18.61 -40.18
CA ASN A 384 -58.08 -17.66 -41.11
C ASN A 384 -58.35 -18.29 -42.49
N ILE A 385 -57.42 -19.10 -43.00
CA ILE A 385 -57.62 -19.83 -44.26
C ILE A 385 -58.80 -20.81 -44.13
N LEU A 386 -58.87 -21.57 -43.04
CA LEU A 386 -59.98 -22.49 -42.80
C LEU A 386 -61.31 -21.75 -42.69
N GLN A 387 -61.33 -20.59 -42.03
CA GLN A 387 -62.52 -19.75 -41.95
C GLN A 387 -62.94 -19.20 -43.32
N SER A 388 -62.01 -18.69 -44.12
CA SER A 388 -62.34 -18.21 -45.47
C SER A 388 -62.84 -19.34 -46.37
N MET A 389 -62.24 -20.53 -46.29
CA MET A 389 -62.70 -21.70 -47.03
C MET A 389 -64.12 -22.10 -46.61
N LYS A 390 -64.41 -22.09 -45.30
CA LYS A 390 -65.76 -22.36 -44.79
C LYS A 390 -66.77 -21.34 -45.31
N THR A 391 -66.40 -20.06 -45.36
CA THR A 391 -67.26 -19.00 -45.92
C THR A 391 -67.50 -19.17 -47.41
N LEU A 392 -66.46 -19.53 -48.19
CA LEU A 392 -66.60 -19.80 -49.63
C LEU A 392 -67.46 -21.02 -49.91
N LEU A 393 -67.29 -22.10 -49.14
CA LEU A 393 -68.15 -23.29 -49.24
C LEU A 393 -69.60 -22.96 -48.90
N ALA A 394 -69.84 -22.17 -47.84
CA ALA A 394 -71.19 -21.73 -47.49
C ALA A 394 -71.81 -20.81 -48.56
N ALA A 395 -71.02 -19.95 -49.21
CA ALA A 395 -71.49 -19.11 -50.31
C ALA A 395 -71.84 -19.94 -51.56
N ALA A 396 -71.04 -20.96 -51.87
CA ALA A 396 -71.31 -21.89 -52.98
C ALA A 396 -72.55 -22.77 -52.73
N ASP A 397 -72.80 -23.17 -51.48
CA ASP A 397 -74.03 -23.89 -51.10
C ASP A 397 -75.28 -22.99 -51.20
N MET A 398 -75.12 -21.67 -51.07
CA MET A 398 -76.21 -20.69 -51.12
C MET A 398 -76.43 -20.09 -52.52
N SER A 399 -75.48 -20.26 -53.46
CA SER A 399 -75.65 -19.81 -54.85
C SER A 399 -76.61 -20.73 -55.59
N THR A 400 -77.80 -20.23 -55.93
CA THR A 400 -78.78 -20.92 -56.77
C THR A 400 -78.46 -20.72 -58.27
N PRO A 401 -78.96 -21.60 -59.17
CA PRO A 401 -78.51 -21.66 -60.56
C PRO A 401 -78.73 -20.39 -61.40
N GLU A 402 -79.54 -19.44 -60.95
CA GLU A 402 -79.90 -18.22 -61.70
C GLU A 402 -78.85 -17.10 -61.61
N ASP A 403 -77.89 -17.14 -60.68
CA ASP A 403 -76.85 -16.10 -60.52
C ASP A 403 -75.56 -16.36 -61.32
N SER A 404 -75.50 -17.46 -62.09
CA SER A 404 -74.32 -17.84 -62.87
C SER A 404 -74.13 -17.04 -64.17
N ASP A 405 -75.11 -16.21 -64.56
CA ASP A 405 -75.14 -15.48 -65.84
C ASP A 405 -74.79 -13.97 -65.72
N ARG A 406 -74.23 -13.52 -64.59
CA ARG A 406 -73.91 -12.09 -64.35
C ARG A 406 -72.49 -11.79 -63.85
N LEU A 407 -71.55 -12.72 -64.00
CA LEU A 407 -70.11 -12.43 -63.93
C LEU A 407 -69.55 -12.33 -65.35
#